data_AF-A0A4Q6BFG7-F1
#
_entry.id   AF-A0A4Q6BFG7-F1
#
_cell.length_a   1.000
_cell.length_b   1.000
_cell.length_c   1.000
_cell.angle_alpha   90.00
_cell.angle_beta   90.00
_cell.angle_gamma   90.00
#
_symmetry.space_group_name_H-M   'P 1'
#
loop_
_entity.id
_entity.type
_entity.pdbx_description
1 polymer ?
#
loop_
_entity_poly.entity_id
_entity_poly.type
_entity_poly.pdbx_seq_one_letter_code
_entity_poly.pdbx_strand_id
1 'polypeptide(L)'
;MSVKRPSGIHAIPEALFSFHFHSCRFRTSTNLRRFPVNSSTTVLKQVSRRQFLKLSALTAVGTLVAISAHPAKVFAAASELSVNISRNHGHVFVATLSDLLAAGARDYDITGTSSHPHTLTITEEILATLQQTKAVDIDSSEDAGHAHTVRLTLT
;
A
#
# COMPACT_ATOMS: atom_id res chain seq x y z
N MET A 1 25.97 0.86 -52.81
CA MET A 1 24.73 1.67 -52.84
C MET A 1 24.70 2.52 -51.58
N SER A 2 24.63 3.84 -51.75
CA SER A 2 24.98 4.84 -50.73
C SER A 2 23.73 5.58 -50.26
N VAL A 3 23.65 5.75 -48.93
CA VAL A 3 22.96 6.82 -48.16
C VAL A 3 21.42 6.83 -48.19
N LYS A 4 20.79 6.76 -47.01
CA LYS A 4 20.24 7.94 -46.27
C LYS A 4 19.51 7.48 -44.99
N ARG A 5 20.05 7.83 -43.81
CA ARG A 5 19.30 7.75 -42.54
C ARG A 5 18.75 9.14 -42.22
N PRO A 6 17.45 9.32 -41.96
CA PRO A 6 16.94 10.57 -41.42
C PRO A 6 17.13 10.63 -39.89
N SER A 7 17.88 11.63 -39.47
CA SER A 7 17.98 12.15 -38.11
C SER A 7 16.74 12.99 -37.80
N GLY A 8 15.95 12.58 -36.81
CA GLY A 8 14.81 13.34 -36.29
C GLY A 8 14.81 13.30 -34.77
N ILE A 9 15.52 14.24 -34.14
CA ILE A 9 15.45 14.50 -32.70
C ILE A 9 14.29 15.47 -32.50
N HIS A 10 13.17 14.99 -31.97
CA HIS A 10 12.07 15.83 -31.52
C HIS A 10 12.21 16.05 -30.02
N ALA A 11 12.59 17.26 -29.63
CA ALA A 11 12.50 17.76 -28.27
C ALA A 11 11.03 17.87 -27.86
N ILE A 12 10.69 17.34 -26.68
CA ILE A 12 9.39 17.55 -26.04
C ILE A 12 9.63 18.41 -24.79
N PRO A 13 8.88 19.51 -24.60
CA PRO A 13 9.13 20.49 -23.55
C PRO A 13 8.71 20.01 -22.16
N GLU A 14 9.45 20.46 -21.15
CA GLU A 14 9.16 20.27 -19.74
C GLU A 14 7.88 21.00 -19.33
N ALA A 15 6.88 20.23 -18.87
CA ALA A 15 5.70 20.76 -18.23
C ALA A 15 5.95 20.92 -16.72
N LEU A 16 6.19 22.17 -16.32
CA LEU A 16 6.16 22.64 -14.93
C LEU A 16 4.78 22.36 -14.31
N PHE A 17 4.67 21.30 -13.52
CA PHE A 17 3.48 21.03 -12.72
C PHE A 17 3.59 21.73 -11.36
N SER A 18 3.03 22.94 -11.28
CA SER A 18 2.91 23.71 -10.05
C SER A 18 1.71 23.21 -9.24
N PHE A 19 1.94 22.36 -8.24
CA PHE A 19 0.89 21.95 -7.30
C PHE A 19 0.65 23.04 -6.24
N HIS A 20 -0.49 23.71 -6.38
CA HIS A 20 -1.05 24.66 -5.42
C HIS A 20 -1.66 23.88 -4.23
N PHE A 21 -1.03 23.93 -3.06
CA PHE A 21 -1.61 23.41 -1.83
C PHE A 21 -2.73 24.35 -1.35
N HIS A 22 -3.98 23.93 -1.56
CA HIS A 22 -5.15 24.54 -0.92
C HIS A 22 -5.24 24.07 0.54
N SER A 23 -4.99 24.99 1.46
CA SER A 23 -5.23 24.84 2.90
C SER A 23 -6.70 24.56 3.19
N CYS A 24 -7.06 23.28 3.34
CA CYS A 24 -8.39 22.88 3.79
C CYS A 24 -8.50 23.07 5.31
N ARG A 25 -9.05 24.23 5.73
CA ARG A 25 -9.41 24.51 7.12
C ARG A 25 -10.56 23.59 7.54
N PHE A 26 -10.27 22.57 8.35
CA PHE A 26 -11.31 21.73 8.96
C PHE A 26 -11.94 22.48 10.14
N ARG A 27 -13.20 22.89 9.96
CA ARG A 27 -14.02 23.63 10.92
C ARG A 27 -14.68 22.63 11.87
N THR A 28 -14.32 22.67 13.16
CA THR A 28 -15.03 21.95 14.21
C THR A 28 -16.41 22.57 14.41
N SER A 29 -17.47 21.90 13.96
CA SER A 29 -18.85 22.25 14.31
C SER A 29 -19.41 21.20 15.26
N THR A 30 -19.46 21.58 16.53
CA THR A 30 -20.28 20.97 17.57
C THR A 30 -21.76 21.11 17.22
N ASN A 31 -22.45 19.98 16.98
CA ASN A 31 -23.91 19.93 17.07
C ASN A 31 -24.32 18.65 17.82
N LEU A 32 -24.49 18.80 19.13
CA LEU A 32 -25.04 17.78 20.02
C LEU A 32 -26.55 17.64 19.75
N ARG A 33 -26.97 16.57 19.08
CA ARG A 33 -28.35 16.09 19.16
C ARG A 33 -28.42 15.03 20.26
N ARG A 34 -29.14 15.39 21.33
CA ARG A 34 -29.57 14.50 22.42
C ARG A 34 -30.45 13.39 21.85
N PHE A 35 -30.04 12.15 22.04
CA PHE A 35 -30.95 11.01 22.05
C PHE A 35 -31.43 10.78 23.49
N PRO A 36 -32.74 10.53 23.71
CA PRO A 36 -33.25 10.16 25.03
C PRO A 36 -32.84 8.71 25.33
N VAL A 37 -31.95 8.54 26.31
CA VAL A 37 -31.66 7.21 26.89
C VAL A 37 -32.63 6.99 28.04
N ASN A 38 -33.53 6.02 27.84
CA ASN A 38 -34.47 5.57 28.85
C ASN A 38 -33.73 4.97 30.05
N SER A 39 -34.13 5.45 31.22
CA SER A 39 -33.67 5.10 32.54
C SER A 39 -33.88 3.62 32.87
N SER A 40 -32.81 2.92 33.23
CA SER A 40 -32.88 1.69 34.02
C SER A 40 -32.06 1.88 35.28
N THR A 41 -32.80 2.05 36.37
CA THR A 41 -32.36 2.19 37.76
C THR A 41 -31.47 1.03 38.18
N THR A 42 -30.19 1.32 38.39
CA THR A 42 -29.34 0.55 39.31
C THR A 42 -28.99 1.43 40.49
N VAL A 43 -29.49 1.02 41.65
CA VAL A 43 -29.27 1.63 42.96
C VAL A 43 -27.78 1.60 43.27
N LEU A 44 -27.09 2.73 43.11
CA LEU A 44 -25.74 2.92 43.65
C LEU A 44 -25.82 3.72 44.94
N LYS A 45 -25.74 2.94 46.01
CA LYS A 45 -25.38 3.26 47.39
C LYS A 45 -24.57 4.56 47.47
N GLN A 46 -25.14 5.57 48.13
CA GLN A 46 -24.52 6.86 48.41
C GLN A 46 -23.27 6.67 49.26
N VAL A 47 -22.09 6.63 48.62
CA VAL A 47 -20.81 6.59 49.32
C VAL A 47 -20.47 7.99 49.82
N SER A 48 -20.36 8.11 51.14
CA SER A 48 -20.07 9.36 51.85
C SER A 48 -18.71 9.93 51.43
N ARG A 49 -18.68 11.25 51.19
CA ARG A 49 -17.49 12.06 50.82
C ARG A 49 -16.26 11.85 51.70
N ARG A 50 -16.41 11.31 52.92
CA ARG A 50 -15.30 11.01 53.83
C ARG A 50 -14.54 9.73 53.47
N GLN A 51 -15.10 8.84 52.66
CA GLN A 51 -14.41 7.64 52.17
C GLN A 51 -13.60 7.87 50.88
N PHE A 52 -13.83 9.00 50.18
CA PHE A 52 -13.06 9.35 48.97
C PHE A 52 -11.65 9.88 49.26
N LEU A 53 -11.38 10.36 50.48
CA LEU A 53 -10.08 10.97 50.83
C LEU A 53 -9.03 9.98 51.38
N LYS A 54 -9.40 8.72 51.65
CA LYS A 54 -8.44 7.67 52.05
C LYS A 54 -7.93 6.84 50.87
N LEU A 55 -8.35 7.15 49.64
CA LEU A 55 -7.97 6.44 48.43
C LEU A 55 -7.31 7.37 47.39
N SER A 56 -6.67 8.46 47.82
CA SER A 56 -6.01 9.42 46.93
C SER A 56 -4.58 9.77 47.39
N ALA A 57 -3.89 8.83 48.02
CA ALA A 57 -2.51 9.01 48.46
C ALA A 57 -1.67 7.75 48.24
N LEU A 58 -1.48 7.37 46.98
CA LEU A 58 -0.26 6.69 46.54
C LEU A 58 -0.01 7.02 45.07
N THR A 59 0.92 7.96 44.85
CA THR A 59 1.88 8.02 43.72
C THR A 59 1.31 7.73 42.33
N ALA A 60 0.92 8.73 41.54
CA ALA A 60 1.81 9.55 40.71
C ALA A 60 2.94 8.74 40.04
N VAL A 61 3.01 8.87 38.71
CA VAL A 61 4.06 8.45 37.76
C VAL A 61 3.64 7.29 36.85
N GLY A 62 3.54 7.61 35.56
CA GLY A 62 3.55 6.63 34.48
C GLY A 62 2.20 6.41 33.79
N THR A 63 1.62 7.45 33.17
CA THR A 63 0.78 7.23 32.00
C THR A 63 1.66 6.67 30.88
N LEU A 64 1.94 5.37 30.93
CA LEU A 64 2.50 4.62 29.81
C LEU A 64 1.32 4.37 28.88
N VAL A 65 1.06 5.33 28.01
CA VAL A 65 0.32 5.05 26.78
C VAL A 65 1.16 3.99 26.08
N ALA A 66 0.73 2.74 26.17
CA ALA A 66 1.18 1.71 25.25
C ALA A 66 0.64 2.11 23.87
N ILE A 67 1.31 3.08 23.25
CA ILE A 67 1.41 3.12 21.81
C ILE A 67 2.12 1.82 21.55
N SER A 68 1.35 0.76 21.24
CA SER A 68 1.90 -0.39 20.57
C SER A 68 2.46 0.18 19.29
N ALA A 69 3.74 0.56 19.37
CA ALA A 69 4.61 0.76 18.26
C ALA A 69 4.59 -0.61 17.59
N HIS A 70 3.58 -0.82 16.75
CA HIS A 70 3.72 -1.69 15.61
C HIS A 70 5.04 -1.19 15.03
N PRO A 71 6.10 -2.02 15.03
CA PRO A 71 7.27 -1.63 14.29
C PRO A 71 6.71 -1.41 12.88
N ALA A 72 6.61 -0.14 12.47
CA ALA A 72 6.60 0.18 11.07
C ALA A 72 7.80 -0.61 10.58
N LYS A 73 7.54 -1.65 9.81
CA LYS A 73 8.56 -2.47 9.18
C LYS A 73 9.22 -1.53 8.18
N VAL A 74 10.09 -0.66 8.68
CA VAL A 74 10.98 0.21 7.91
C VAL A 74 12.08 -0.74 7.44
N PHE A 75 11.70 -1.62 6.53
CA PHE A 75 12.60 -2.43 5.74
C PHE A 75 12.07 -2.35 4.31
N ALA A 76 12.37 -1.24 3.68
CA ALA A 76 12.64 -1.21 2.26
C ALA A 76 13.96 -0.47 2.08
N ALA A 77 15.03 -1.08 2.61
CA ALA A 77 16.34 -0.93 1.99
C ALA A 77 16.13 -1.21 0.49
N ALA A 78 16.67 -0.34 -0.36
CA ALA A 78 16.37 -0.22 -1.79
C ALA A 78 16.56 -1.53 -2.58
N SER A 79 15.63 -2.47 -2.43
CA SER A 79 15.57 -3.68 -3.23
C SER A 79 15.00 -3.32 -4.58
N GLU A 80 15.76 -3.62 -5.62
CA GLU A 80 15.28 -3.48 -6.99
C GLU A 80 14.46 -4.72 -7.36
N LEU A 81 13.42 -4.53 -8.18
CA LEU A 81 12.59 -5.62 -8.68
C LEU A 81 13.10 -6.04 -10.06
N SER A 82 13.69 -7.23 -10.14
CA SER A 82 14.05 -7.89 -11.38
C SER A 82 12.92 -8.83 -11.83
N VAL A 83 12.58 -8.78 -13.12
CA VAL A 83 11.50 -9.60 -13.70
C VAL A 83 12.01 -10.42 -14.88
N ASN A 84 11.70 -11.71 -14.88
CA ASN A 84 11.97 -12.62 -16.00
C ASN A 84 10.68 -13.32 -16.44
N ILE A 85 10.40 -13.32 -17.74
CA ILE A 85 9.21 -13.97 -18.33
C ILE A 85 9.69 -15.15 -19.16
N SER A 86 9.19 -16.36 -18.88
CA SER A 86 9.60 -17.57 -19.60
C SER A 86 9.10 -17.54 -21.05
N ARG A 87 9.89 -18.02 -22.03
CA ARG A 87 9.53 -17.99 -23.47
C ARG A 87 9.04 -16.61 -23.96
N ASN A 88 9.64 -15.53 -23.43
CA ASN A 88 9.23 -14.17 -23.76
C ASN A 88 9.45 -13.86 -25.25
N HIS A 89 8.39 -13.39 -25.90
CA HIS A 89 8.37 -13.02 -27.32
C HIS A 89 7.79 -11.62 -27.55
N GLY A 90 7.81 -10.76 -26.53
CA GLY A 90 7.31 -9.38 -26.62
C GLY A 90 6.61 -8.88 -25.36
N HIS A 91 6.45 -9.72 -24.34
CA HIS A 91 5.83 -9.39 -23.08
C HIS A 91 6.72 -8.51 -22.21
N VAL A 92 6.08 -7.58 -21.51
CA VAL A 92 6.75 -6.61 -20.64
C VAL A 92 5.91 -6.43 -19.39
N PHE A 93 6.53 -6.58 -18.23
CA PHE A 93 5.91 -6.23 -16.95
C PHE A 93 6.46 -4.87 -16.48
N VAL A 94 5.57 -3.90 -16.23
CA VAL A 94 5.94 -2.55 -15.81
C VAL A 94 5.30 -2.25 -14.46
N ALA A 95 6.02 -2.54 -13.38
CA ALA A 95 5.71 -2.06 -12.05
C ALA A 95 7.00 -1.99 -11.21
N THR A 96 7.10 -1.02 -10.31
CA THR A 96 8.17 -0.98 -9.33
C THR A 96 7.80 -1.79 -8.08
N LEU A 97 8.78 -2.10 -7.24
CA LEU A 97 8.50 -2.71 -5.93
C LEU A 97 7.56 -1.83 -5.09
N SER A 98 7.74 -0.51 -5.12
CA SER A 98 6.84 0.43 -4.42
C SER A 98 5.41 0.36 -4.96
N ASP A 99 5.23 0.22 -6.27
CA ASP A 99 3.89 0.12 -6.86
C ASP A 99 3.20 -1.16 -6.40
N LEU A 100 3.91 -2.29 -6.41
CA LEU A 100 3.38 -3.58 -5.93
C LEU A 100 2.93 -3.51 -4.48
N LEU A 101 3.75 -2.90 -3.61
CA LEU A 101 3.44 -2.78 -2.19
C LEU A 101 2.30 -1.77 -1.91
N ALA A 102 2.19 -0.71 -2.71
CA ALA A 102 1.15 0.31 -2.56
C ALA A 102 -0.19 -0.10 -3.17
N ALA A 103 -0.18 -0.80 -4.30
CA ALA A 103 -1.37 -1.23 -5.02
C ALA A 103 -2.06 -2.45 -4.36
N GLY A 104 -1.30 -3.27 -3.62
CA GLY A 104 -1.81 -4.50 -3.04
C GLY A 104 -2.16 -5.53 -4.12
N ALA A 105 -3.17 -6.36 -3.87
CA ALA A 105 -3.61 -7.37 -4.83
C ALA A 105 -4.28 -6.73 -6.06
N ARG A 106 -3.78 -7.06 -7.26
CA ARG A 106 -4.25 -6.51 -8.54
C ARG A 106 -3.75 -7.34 -9.73
N ASP A 107 -4.47 -7.26 -10.84
CA ASP A 107 -4.06 -7.76 -12.15
C ASP A 107 -3.22 -6.74 -12.94
N TYR A 108 -2.11 -7.20 -13.51
CA TYR A 108 -1.20 -6.40 -14.33
C TYR A 108 -1.23 -6.90 -15.76
N ASP A 109 -1.40 -5.99 -16.72
CA ASP A 109 -1.23 -6.30 -18.15
C ASP A 109 0.26 -6.49 -18.46
N ILE A 110 0.60 -7.62 -19.07
CA ILE A 110 1.98 -7.93 -19.50
C ILE A 110 2.12 -8.07 -21.02
N THR A 111 1.14 -7.61 -21.80
CA THR A 111 1.09 -7.73 -23.26
C THR A 111 2.36 -7.18 -23.92
N GLY A 112 2.81 -5.98 -23.52
CA GLY A 112 3.97 -5.33 -24.11
C GLY A 112 3.78 -5.10 -25.62
N THR A 113 4.71 -5.61 -26.43
CA THR A 113 4.67 -5.60 -27.90
C THR A 113 4.24 -6.94 -28.51
N SER A 114 3.73 -7.87 -27.70
CA SER A 114 3.28 -9.18 -28.17
C SER A 114 2.04 -9.07 -29.07
N SER A 115 1.78 -10.11 -29.86
CA SER A 115 0.62 -10.21 -30.74
C SER A 115 -0.69 -10.55 -30.02
N HIS A 116 -0.62 -10.99 -28.76
CA HIS A 116 -1.77 -11.39 -27.96
C HIS A 116 -1.59 -10.99 -26.48
N PRO A 117 -2.70 -10.81 -25.74
CA PRO A 117 -2.65 -10.30 -24.39
C PRO A 117 -2.32 -11.37 -23.36
N HIS A 118 -1.69 -10.96 -22.26
CA HIS A 118 -1.61 -11.76 -21.04
C HIS A 118 -1.76 -10.85 -19.83
N THR A 119 -2.34 -11.38 -18.76
CA THR A 119 -2.45 -10.70 -17.46
C THR A 119 -1.72 -11.50 -16.39
N LEU A 120 -1.21 -10.80 -15.38
CA LEU A 120 -0.57 -11.38 -14.21
C LEU A 120 -1.33 -10.97 -12.96
N THR A 121 -1.92 -11.94 -12.26
CA THR A 121 -2.64 -11.68 -11.01
C THR A 121 -1.68 -11.72 -9.83
N ILE A 122 -1.43 -10.56 -9.24
CA ILE A 122 -0.62 -10.44 -8.02
C ILE A 122 -1.56 -10.42 -6.81
N THR A 123 -1.38 -11.34 -5.87
CA THR A 123 -2.13 -11.42 -4.62
C THR A 123 -1.29 -10.94 -3.42
N GLU A 124 -1.93 -10.68 -2.29
CA GLU A 124 -1.22 -10.34 -1.04
C GLU A 124 -0.30 -11.49 -0.58
N GLU A 125 -0.71 -12.74 -0.83
CA GLU A 125 0.09 -13.92 -0.51
C GLU A 125 1.38 -13.97 -1.34
N ILE A 126 1.29 -13.69 -2.64
CA ILE A 126 2.44 -13.57 -3.53
C ILE A 126 3.41 -12.48 -3.05
N LEU A 127 2.89 -11.32 -2.65
CA LEU A 127 3.71 -10.23 -2.11
C LEU A 127 4.38 -10.62 -0.79
N ALA A 128 3.66 -11.32 0.09
CA ALA A 128 4.22 -11.85 1.33
C ALA A 128 5.33 -12.88 1.05
N THR A 129 5.12 -13.80 0.10
CA THR A 129 6.14 -14.76 -0.35
C THR A 129 7.35 -14.04 -0.92
N LEU A 130 7.16 -13.08 -1.83
CA LEU A 130 8.26 -12.31 -2.44
C LEU A 130 9.11 -11.59 -1.39
N GLN A 131 8.49 -11.02 -0.34
CA GLN A 131 9.23 -10.41 0.77
C GLN A 131 10.02 -11.42 1.62
N GLN A 132 9.56 -12.66 1.72
CA GLN A 132 10.18 -13.70 2.55
C GLN A 132 11.30 -14.45 1.81
N THR A 133 11.02 -14.89 0.58
CA THR A 133 11.92 -15.73 -0.22
C THR A 133 12.83 -14.93 -1.14
N LYS A 134 12.52 -13.64 -1.34
CA LYS A 134 13.13 -12.75 -2.35
C LYS A 134 12.89 -13.16 -3.79
N ALA A 135 12.17 -14.25 -4.05
CA ALA A 135 11.82 -14.67 -5.40
C ALA A 135 10.52 -15.49 -5.42
N VAL A 136 9.68 -15.25 -6.42
CA VAL A 136 8.44 -16.00 -6.63
C VAL A 136 8.20 -16.18 -8.13
N ASP A 137 7.72 -17.36 -8.50
CA ASP A 137 7.30 -17.69 -9.86
C ASP A 137 5.76 -17.70 -9.89
N ILE A 138 5.18 -17.04 -10.89
CA ILE A 138 3.74 -16.83 -11.03
C ILE A 138 3.38 -17.09 -12.49
N ASP A 139 2.36 -17.90 -12.74
CA ASP A 139 1.87 -18.08 -14.11
C ASP A 139 0.93 -16.93 -14.51
N SER A 140 1.09 -16.45 -15.74
CA SER A 140 0.16 -15.51 -16.36
C SER A 140 -1.17 -16.18 -16.70
N SER A 141 -2.16 -15.38 -17.10
CA SER A 141 -3.36 -15.88 -17.75
C SER A 141 -3.01 -16.73 -18.99
N GLU A 142 -3.88 -17.67 -19.33
CA GLU A 142 -3.81 -18.38 -20.61
C GLU A 142 -4.44 -17.54 -21.72
N ASP A 143 -3.70 -17.35 -22.81
CA ASP A 143 -4.17 -16.73 -24.05
C ASP A 143 -3.40 -17.34 -25.22
N ALA A 144 -3.97 -17.27 -26.43
CA ALA A 144 -3.39 -17.87 -27.64
C ALA A 144 -2.88 -19.32 -27.44
N GLY A 145 -3.51 -20.09 -26.55
CA GLY A 145 -3.18 -21.49 -26.25
C GLY A 145 -1.93 -21.72 -25.38
N HIS A 146 -1.42 -20.74 -24.65
CA HIS A 146 -0.35 -20.95 -23.66
C HIS A 146 -0.38 -19.92 -22.52
N ALA A 147 0.48 -20.12 -21.52
CA ALA A 147 0.79 -19.14 -20.48
C ALA A 147 2.31 -18.98 -20.34
N HIS A 148 2.71 -17.93 -19.63
CA HIS A 148 4.11 -17.66 -19.27
C HIS A 148 4.30 -17.75 -17.76
N THR A 149 5.42 -18.32 -17.34
CA THR A 149 5.86 -18.24 -15.95
C THR A 149 6.68 -16.98 -15.79
N VAL A 150 6.24 -16.09 -14.90
CA VAL A 150 6.89 -14.82 -14.56
C VAL A 150 7.59 -14.97 -13.23
N ARG A 151 8.92 -14.82 -13.24
CA ARG A 151 9.76 -14.82 -12.04
C ARG A 151 10.03 -13.38 -11.60
N LEU A 152 9.56 -13.04 -10.41
CA LEU A 152 9.89 -11.80 -9.72
C LEU A 152 11.05 -12.08 -8.76
N THR A 153 12.06 -11.21 -8.71
CA THR A 153 13.20 -11.34 -7.80
C THR A 153 13.56 -9.99 -7.20
N LEU A 154 13.77 -9.95 -5.89
CA LEU A 154 14.29 -8.78 -5.17
C LEU A 154 15.82 -8.87 -5.13
N THR A 155 16.50 -7.87 -5.71
CA THR A 155 17.96 -7.75 -5.73
C THR A 155 18.45 -6.67 -4.80
#